data_AF-A0A2D7F2F1-F1
#
_entry.id   AF-A0A2D7F2F1-F1
#
_cell.length_a   1.000
_cell.length_b   1.000
_cell.length_c   1.000
_cell.angle_alpha   90.00
_cell.angle_beta   90.00
_cell.angle_gamma   90.00
#
_symmetry.space_group_name_H-M   'P 1'
#
loop_
_entity.id
_entity.type
_entity.pdbx_description
1 polymer ?
#
loop_
_entity_poly.entity_id
_entity_poly.type
_entity_poly.pdbx_seq_one_letter_code
_entity_poly.pdbx_strand_id
1 'polypeptide(L)'
;MRQLPYQKLLSKTQIIIGIILSIGVFILMSIILKPFTFSPDPTIAQIQACFAAVPIATTFWFACNMFMLVLSDQIKQKKENTK
;
A
#
# COMPACT_ATOMS: atom_id res chain seq x y z
N MET A 1 -19.48 -18.21 -4.59
CA MET A 1 -18.38 -17.71 -3.73
C MET A 1 -19.00 -16.98 -2.55
N ARG A 2 -18.77 -17.42 -1.29
CA ARG A 2 -19.29 -16.72 -0.10
C ARG A 2 -18.59 -15.36 -0.01
N GLN A 3 -19.37 -14.28 -0.09
CA GLN A 3 -18.92 -12.92 0.20
C GLN A 3 -18.46 -12.89 1.67
N LEU A 4 -17.16 -12.83 1.92
CA LEU A 4 -16.62 -12.71 3.27
C LEU A 4 -17.10 -11.37 3.85
N PRO A 5 -17.60 -11.30 5.10
CA PRO A 5 -18.13 -10.08 5.71
C PRO A 5 -17.13 -8.90 5.72
N TYR A 6 -15.84 -9.19 5.60
CA TYR A 6 -14.74 -8.24 5.44
C TYR A 6 -14.83 -7.39 4.15
N GLN A 7 -15.37 -7.95 3.06
CA GLN A 7 -15.48 -7.28 1.77
C GLN A 7 -16.48 -6.11 1.81
N LYS A 8 -17.35 -6.07 2.82
CA LYS A 8 -18.34 -4.99 3.05
C LYS A 8 -17.83 -3.90 4.00
N LEU A 9 -16.70 -4.11 4.66
CA LEU A 9 -16.13 -3.17 5.64
C LEU A 9 -15.14 -2.18 5.01
N LEU A 10 -14.56 -2.54 3.87
CA LEU A 10 -13.57 -1.74 3.18
C LEU A 10 -14.28 -0.70 2.30
N SER A 11 -14.43 0.52 2.83
CA SER A 11 -15.04 1.63 2.09
C SER A 11 -14.24 1.94 0.82
N LYS A 12 -14.90 2.22 -0.30
CA LYS A 12 -14.23 2.64 -1.57
C LYS A 12 -13.23 3.77 -1.36
N THR A 13 -13.48 4.65 -0.39
CA THR A 13 -12.59 5.77 -0.03
C THR A 13 -11.25 5.29 0.53
N GLN A 14 -11.24 4.21 1.32
CA GLN A 14 -10.04 3.65 1.93
C GLN A 14 -9.13 2.97 0.90
N ILE A 15 -9.73 2.29 -0.09
CA ILE A 15 -9.04 1.79 -1.27
C ILE A 15 -8.37 2.96 -2.00
N ILE A 16 -9.13 4.01 -2.34
CA ILE A 16 -8.59 5.15 -3.09
C ILE A 16 -7.43 5.82 -2.35
N ILE A 17 -7.55 6.00 -1.03
CA ILE A 17 -6.49 6.58 -0.19
C ILE A 17 -5.21 5.75 -0.24
N GLY A 18 -5.30 4.42 -0.11
CA GLY A 18 -4.10 3.62 -0.20
C GLY A 18 -3.48 3.66 -1.61
N ILE A 19 -4.26 3.82 -2.69
CA ILE A 19 -3.72 3.82 -4.07
C ILE A 19 -2.88 5.08 -4.22
N ILE A 20 -3.44 6.21 -3.80
CA ILE A 20 -2.74 7.50 -3.79
C ILE A 20 -1.47 7.39 -2.94
N LEU A 21 -1.55 6.79 -1.76
CA LEU A 21 -0.42 6.64 -0.85
C LEU A 21 0.67 5.72 -1.42
N SER A 22 0.29 4.62 -2.08
CA SER A 22 1.20 3.69 -2.74
C SER A 22 1.87 4.29 -3.97
N ILE A 23 1.17 5.12 -4.74
CA ILE A 23 1.79 5.90 -5.83
C ILE A 23 2.82 6.88 -5.26
N GLY A 24 2.50 7.53 -4.13
CA GLY A 24 3.47 8.36 -3.40
C GLY A 24 4.72 7.60 -2.98
N VAL A 25 4.55 6.41 -2.38
CA VAL A 25 5.67 5.54 -1.98
C VAL A 25 6.47 5.05 -3.18
N PHE A 26 5.82 4.76 -4.31
CA PHE A 26 6.50 4.38 -5.54
C PHE A 26 7.42 5.49 -6.07
N ILE A 27 6.93 6.72 -6.12
CA ILE A 27 7.72 7.88 -6.56
C ILE A 27 8.89 8.13 -5.58
N LEU A 28 8.61 8.10 -4.28
CA LEU A 28 9.60 8.31 -3.24
C LEU A 28 10.71 7.25 -3.28
N MET A 29 10.36 5.98 -3.40
CA MET A 29 11.32 4.88 -3.51
C MET A 29 12.10 4.92 -4.81
N SER A 30 11.48 5.30 -5.94
CA SER A 30 12.19 5.44 -7.22
C SER A 30 13.29 6.52 -7.16
N ILE A 31 13.08 7.58 -6.37
CA ILE A 31 14.09 8.65 -6.18
C ILE A 31 15.18 8.19 -5.20
N ILE A 32 14.80 7.56 -4.08
CA ILE A 32 15.75 7.13 -3.04
C ILE A 32 16.64 5.98 -3.51
N LEU A 33 16.12 5.05 -4.32
CA LEU A 33 16.88 3.88 -4.78
C LEU A 33 17.85 4.20 -5.92
N LYS A 34 17.66 5.32 -6.64
CA LYS A 34 18.55 5.75 -7.73
C LYS A 34 20.05 5.67 -7.38
N PRO A 35 20.54 6.23 -6.26
CA PRO A 35 21.96 6.15 -5.87
C PRO A 35 22.43 4.76 -5.42
N PHE A 36 21.54 3.81 -5.12
CA PHE A 36 21.88 2.46 -4.66
C PHE A 36 21.93 1.44 -5.80
N THR A 37 21.68 1.85 -7.03
CA THR A 37 21.69 0.95 -8.18
C THR A 37 23.10 0.70 -8.70
N PHE A 38 23.36 -0.54 -9.10
CA PHE A 38 24.69 -1.06 -9.42
C PHE A 38 25.23 -0.61 -10.80
N SER A 39 24.56 0.30 -11.50
CA SER A 39 24.88 0.66 -12.88
C SER A 39 25.39 2.10 -12.98
N PRO A 40 26.54 2.34 -13.64
CA PRO A 40 27.06 3.70 -13.87
C PRO A 40 26.21 4.51 -14.88
N ASP A 41 25.41 3.82 -15.70
CA ASP A 41 24.51 4.45 -16.65
C ASP A 41 23.22 4.94 -15.98
N PRO A 42 22.90 6.25 -16.05
CA PRO A 42 21.79 6.86 -15.32
C PRO A 42 20.41 6.35 -15.78
N THR A 43 20.31 5.83 -17.01
CA THR A 43 19.09 5.25 -17.58
C THR A 43 18.82 3.85 -17.04
N ILE A 44 19.84 3.01 -16.95
CA ILE A 44 19.73 1.63 -16.44
C ILE A 44 19.49 1.65 -14.93
N ALA A 45 20.18 2.55 -14.22
CA ALA A 45 19.97 2.85 -12.80
C ALA A 45 18.50 3.20 -12.49
N GLN A 46 17.88 4.08 -13.29
CA GLN A 46 16.50 4.49 -13.08
C GLN A 46 15.50 3.37 -13.36
N ILE A 47 15.73 2.55 -14.40
CA ILE A 47 14.87 1.39 -14.70
C ILE A 47 14.92 0.39 -13.55
N GLN A 48 16.11 0.07 -13.05
CA GLN A 48 16.28 -0.88 -11.96
C GLN A 48 15.66 -0.37 -10.65
N ALA A 49 15.80 0.93 -10.34
CA ALA A 49 15.14 1.57 -9.21
C ALA A 49 13.61 1.51 -9.32
N CYS A 50 13.04 1.76 -10.51
CA CYS A 50 11.60 1.62 -10.76
C CYS A 50 11.13 0.17 -10.54
N PHE A 51 11.84 -0.82 -11.08
CA PHE A 51 11.49 -2.24 -10.90
C PHE A 51 11.55 -2.68 -9.44
N ALA A 52 12.53 -2.17 -8.67
CA ALA A 52 12.62 -2.41 -7.23
C ALA A 52 11.55 -1.66 -6.42
N ALA A 53 11.11 -0.49 -6.89
CA ALA A 53 10.07 0.29 -6.21
C ALA A 53 8.66 -0.34 -6.35
N VAL A 54 8.37 -1.08 -7.44
CA VAL A 54 7.07 -1.76 -7.65
C VAL A 54 6.71 -2.72 -6.50
N PRO A 55 7.53 -3.72 -6.12
CA PRO A 55 7.20 -4.61 -5.02
C PRO A 55 7.11 -3.87 -3.68
N ILE A 56 7.96 -2.86 -3.43
CA ILE A 56 7.90 -2.06 -2.20
C ILE A 56 6.56 -1.31 -2.09
N ALA A 57 6.14 -0.65 -3.17
CA ALA A 57 4.86 0.04 -3.24
C ALA A 57 3.67 -0.92 -3.10
N THR A 58 3.80 -2.13 -3.64
CA THR A 58 2.78 -3.19 -3.53
C THR A 58 2.68 -3.73 -2.11
N THR A 59 3.80 -3.99 -1.44
CA THR A 59 3.80 -4.42 -0.04
C THR A 59 3.21 -3.33 0.86
N PHE A 60 3.55 -2.07 0.62
CA PHE A 60 2.98 -0.94 1.32
C PHE A 60 1.46 -0.82 1.10
N TRP A 61 0.99 -1.00 -0.14
CA TRP A 61 -0.43 -1.06 -0.48
C TRP A 61 -1.15 -2.13 0.34
N PHE A 62 -0.61 -3.35 0.37
CA PHE A 62 -1.20 -4.44 1.16
C PHE A 62 -1.21 -4.15 2.66
N ALA A 63 -0.13 -3.57 3.20
CA ALA A 63 -0.05 -3.20 4.61
C ALA A 63 -1.11 -2.16 4.99
N CYS A 64 -1.30 -1.11 4.17
CA CYS A 64 -2.33 -0.10 4.39
C CYS A 64 -3.75 -0.70 4.36
N ASN A 65 -4.03 -1.58 3.39
CA ASN A 65 -5.32 -2.25 3.31
C ASN A 65 -5.59 -3.12 4.54
N MET A 66 -4.61 -3.91 4.99
CA MET A 66 -4.73 -4.75 6.19
C MET A 66 -4.90 -3.93 7.46
N PHE A 67 -4.17 -2.83 7.61
CA PHE A 67 -4.29 -1.94 8.76
C PHE A 67 -5.68 -1.29 8.86
N MET A 68 -6.19 -0.78 7.74
CA MET A 68 -7.53 -0.20 7.66
C MET A 68 -8.64 -1.23 7.94
N LEU A 69 -8.43 -2.46 7.49
CA LEU A 69 -9.32 -3.59 7.79
C LEU A 69 -9.39 -3.90 9.28
N VAL A 70 -8.23 -4.01 9.96
CA VAL A 70 -8.17 -4.24 11.41
C VAL A 70 -8.80 -3.09 12.20
N LEU A 71 -8.53 -1.83 11.82
CA LEU A 71 -9.15 -0.67 12.48
C LEU A 71 -10.67 -0.69 12.35
N SER A 72 -11.18 -1.01 11.17
CA SER A 72 -12.63 -1.07 10.92
C SER A 72 -13.29 -2.18 11.76
N ASP A 73 -12.61 -3.32 11.92
CA ASP A 73 -13.07 -4.41 12.78
C ASP A 73 -13.07 -4.02 14.26
N GLN A 74 -12.01 -3.38 14.76
CA GLN A 74 -11.94 -2.90 16.14
C GLN A 74 -13.03 -1.85 16.45
N ILE A 75 -13.27 -0.91 15.52
CA ILE A 75 -14.33 0.10 15.68
C ILE A 75 -15.71 -0.57 15.78
N LYS A 76 -15.95 -1.60 14.97
CA LYS A 76 -17.21 -2.36 14.98
C LYS A 76 -17.38 -3.11 16.31
N GLN A 77 -16.36 -3.84 16.77
CA GLN A 77 -16.39 -4.54 18.05
C GLN A 77 -16.59 -3.59 19.24
N LYS A 78 -15.97 -2.40 19.23
CA LYS A 78 -16.18 -1.38 20.26
C LYS A 78 -17.64 -0.90 20.32
N LYS A 79 -18.28 -0.74 19.16
CA LYS A 79 -19.70 -0.33 19.08
C LYS A 79 -20.66 -1.43 19.55
N GLU A 80 -20.35 -2.69 19.27
CA GLU A 80 -21.16 -3.83 19.75
C GLU A 80 -21.02 -4.08 21.26
N ASN A 81 -19.81 -3.95 21.83
CA ASN A 81 -19.58 -4.10 23.28
C ASN A 81 -20.09 -2.93 24.15
N THR A 82 -20.54 -1.83 23.54
CA THR A 82 -21.08 -0.65 24.28
C THR A 82 -22.63 -0.66 24.35
N LYS A 83 -23.29 -1.68 23.80
CA LYS A 83 -24.74 -1.91 23.98
C LYS A 83 -24.98 -2.92 25.09
#